data_AF-A0AB33J5L1-F1
#
_entry.id   AF-A0AB33J5L1-F1
#
_cell.length_a   1.000
_cell.length_b   1.000
_cell.length_c   1.000
_cell.angle_alpha   90.00
_cell.angle_beta   90.00
_cell.angle_gamma   90.00
#
_symmetry.space_group_name_H-M   'P 1'
#
loop_
_entity.id
_entity.type
_entity.pdbx_description
1 polymer ?
#
loop_
_entity_poly.entity_id
_entity_poly.type
_entity_poly.pdbx_seq_one_letter_code
_entity_poly.pdbx_strand_id
1 'polypeptide(L)'
;MIYIHWAFLAIYTVVVVAAMVKVLMDNRQPVKTMAWMLVLSFMPIVGIILYFFLGQNTRKERMISQRSLDQLTKRSMLEFAEQRDLRLPKSYRALIKLFTNQSLSLPFKDNEVDICTDGYQFFLSLLKDIGTAEHHIHLDTYIIEDDPLGNLIADALIDKARQGVEVRLVYDDMGCWKTRNRFFERMREAGIDTRAFMPVKFMSFFSSKVNYRNHRKLCIIDGRVGYIGGMNIALRYVKGNKMPWRDTHLRIVGGAVYAIQKAFLIDWYFVDRTLITDHVYYPEPDSRIDNNCLAQIVTSSPVQPWPDIMQGYVRILLEARQYVYMETPYFLPTEPILFAMRTAALAGVDVRLMIPMHTDAKLVEWASISYVMETIEAGVKVYLYEGGFNHSKLLVSDDFLCSCGSSNIDFRSFENNFESNAFFYDSALALRMKKVFLDDLQQCVPIEKVRRLMHRPFLLRLWESIIRLLSPLL
;
A
#
# COMPACT_ATOMS: atom_id res chain seq x y z
N MET A 1 22.25 0.48 -48.09
CA MET A 1 22.82 0.10 -46.77
C MET A 1 23.38 1.29 -46.00
N ILE A 2 24.28 2.12 -46.57
CA ILE A 2 24.89 3.25 -45.84
C ILE A 2 23.88 4.34 -45.43
N TYR A 3 22.96 4.71 -46.32
CA TYR A 3 21.92 5.71 -46.02
C TYR A 3 20.94 5.26 -44.93
N ILE A 4 20.63 3.96 -44.87
CA ILE A 4 19.76 3.38 -43.85
C ILE A 4 20.46 3.43 -42.48
N HIS A 5 21.76 3.16 -42.43
CA HIS A 5 22.55 3.26 -41.20
C HIS A 5 22.57 4.70 -40.65
N TRP A 6 22.85 5.69 -41.49
CA TRP A 6 22.85 7.11 -41.07
C TRP A 6 21.46 7.59 -40.68
N ALA A 7 20.41 7.16 -41.38
CA ALA A 7 19.03 7.47 -41.00
C ALA A 7 18.68 6.89 -39.63
N PHE A 8 19.07 5.63 -39.35
CA PHE A 8 18.86 5.01 -38.05
C PHE A 8 19.61 5.76 -36.93
N LEU A 9 20.89 6.11 -37.16
CA LEU A 9 21.69 6.85 -36.19
C LEU A 9 21.11 8.25 -35.91
N ALA A 10 20.63 8.94 -36.95
CA ALA A 10 19.98 10.24 -36.80
C ALA A 10 18.70 10.14 -35.97
N ILE A 11 17.82 9.17 -36.28
CA ILE A 11 16.59 8.92 -35.51
C ILE A 11 16.93 8.59 -34.06
N TYR A 12 17.88 7.69 -33.83
CA TYR A 12 18.34 7.31 -32.51
C TYR A 12 18.81 8.53 -31.71
N THR A 13 19.65 9.37 -32.31
CA THR A 13 20.19 10.59 -31.68
C THR A 13 19.06 11.56 -31.31
N VAL A 14 18.10 11.79 -32.21
CA VAL A 14 16.93 12.63 -31.93
C VAL A 14 16.13 12.09 -30.75
N VAL A 15 15.89 10.78 -30.69
CA VAL A 15 15.15 10.16 -29.56
C VAL A 15 15.91 10.31 -28.25
N VAL A 16 17.24 10.08 -28.22
CA VAL A 16 18.07 10.26 -27.02
C VAL A 16 18.03 11.71 -26.54
N VAL A 17 18.26 12.67 -27.44
CA VAL A 17 18.26 14.10 -27.09
C VAL A 17 16.88 14.53 -26.59
N ALA A 18 15.80 14.09 -27.24
CA ALA A 18 14.44 14.37 -26.76
C ALA A 18 14.17 13.76 -25.37
N ALA A 19 14.64 12.54 -25.11
CA ALA A 19 14.55 11.91 -23.80
C ALA A 19 15.35 12.69 -22.72
N MET A 20 16.57 13.11 -23.03
CA MET A 20 17.42 13.92 -22.14
C MET A 20 16.78 15.28 -21.82
N VAL A 21 16.23 15.97 -22.83
CA VAL A 21 15.49 17.22 -22.63
C VAL A 21 14.28 16.99 -21.74
N LYS A 22 13.51 15.92 -21.96
CA LYS A 22 12.38 15.57 -21.09
C LYS A 22 12.81 15.31 -19.64
N VAL A 23 13.90 14.57 -19.42
CA VAL A 23 14.47 14.32 -18.08
C VAL A 23 14.84 15.63 -17.38
N LEU A 24 15.48 16.56 -18.11
CA LEU A 24 15.84 17.88 -17.58
C LEU A 24 14.59 18.71 -17.22
N MET A 25 13.59 18.72 -18.10
CA MET A 25 12.35 19.49 -17.91
C MET A 25 11.45 18.92 -16.80
N ASP A 26 11.63 17.66 -16.41
CA ASP A 26 10.86 17.06 -15.32
C ASP A 26 11.19 17.68 -13.95
N ASN A 27 12.29 18.43 -13.82
CA ASN A 27 12.73 19.11 -12.59
C ASN A 27 12.79 18.17 -11.37
N ARG A 28 13.37 16.99 -11.57
CA ARG A 28 13.57 16.01 -10.49
C ARG A 28 14.74 16.40 -9.61
N GLN A 29 14.94 15.65 -8.53
CA GLN A 29 16.18 15.72 -7.74
C GLN A 29 17.39 15.63 -8.69
N PRO A 30 18.36 16.57 -8.60
CA PRO A 30 19.48 16.65 -9.52
C PRO A 30 20.23 15.32 -9.68
N VAL A 31 20.36 14.54 -8.60
CA VAL A 31 20.99 13.21 -8.61
C VAL A 31 20.23 12.23 -9.52
N LYS A 32 18.90 12.16 -9.43
CA LYS A 32 18.07 11.30 -10.32
C LYS A 32 18.20 11.76 -11.78
N THR A 33 18.21 13.07 -12.03
CA THR A 33 18.40 13.66 -13.36
C THR A 33 19.77 13.29 -13.94
N MET A 34 20.86 13.52 -13.20
CA MET A 34 22.22 13.18 -13.63
C MET A 34 22.37 11.68 -13.92
N ALA A 35 21.82 10.81 -13.07
CA ALA A 35 21.84 9.37 -13.31
C ALA A 35 21.20 8.99 -14.66
N TRP A 36 20.03 9.55 -14.97
CA TRP A 36 19.38 9.31 -16.26
C TRP A 36 20.15 9.90 -17.45
N MET A 37 20.77 11.07 -17.28
CA MET A 37 21.63 11.66 -18.31
C MET A 37 22.83 10.76 -18.62
N LEU A 38 23.47 10.18 -17.59
CA LEU A 38 24.55 9.22 -17.76
C LEU A 38 24.06 7.93 -18.45
N VAL A 39 22.95 7.35 -17.99
CA VAL A 39 22.38 6.13 -18.59
C VAL A 39 22.03 6.33 -20.06
N LEU A 40 21.38 7.44 -20.41
CA LEU A 40 21.00 7.76 -21.80
C LEU A 40 22.23 8.04 -22.69
N SER A 41 23.31 8.57 -22.12
CA SER A 41 24.54 8.89 -22.86
C SER A 41 25.43 7.68 -23.08
N PHE A 42 25.61 6.84 -22.05
CA PHE A 42 26.63 5.77 -22.05
C PHE A 42 26.08 4.38 -22.33
N MET A 43 24.76 4.16 -22.27
CA MET A 43 24.14 2.86 -22.57
C MET A 43 23.28 2.95 -23.82
N PRO A 44 23.86 2.82 -25.03
CA PRO A 44 23.10 2.98 -26.24
C PRO A 44 22.02 1.90 -26.38
N ILE A 45 20.84 2.30 -26.85
CA ILE A 45 19.62 1.45 -26.95
C ILE A 45 19.06 1.03 -25.58
N VAL A 46 19.88 0.40 -24.73
CA VAL A 46 19.50 -0.08 -23.39
C VAL A 46 19.05 1.08 -22.50
N GLY A 47 19.76 2.21 -22.52
CA GLY A 47 19.42 3.39 -21.71
C GLY A 47 18.05 3.98 -22.07
N ILE A 48 17.68 3.95 -23.35
CA ILE A 48 16.34 4.34 -23.80
C ILE A 48 15.30 3.37 -23.24
N ILE A 49 15.52 2.06 -23.38
CA ILE A 49 14.62 1.04 -22.85
C ILE A 49 14.43 1.27 -21.34
N LEU A 50 15.51 1.36 -20.57
CA LEU A 50 15.45 1.62 -19.13
C LEU A 50 14.69 2.92 -18.82
N TYR A 51 14.92 4.00 -19.57
CA TYR A 51 14.24 5.27 -19.35
C TYR A 51 12.73 5.18 -19.57
N PHE A 52 12.28 4.50 -20.62
CA PHE A 52 10.85 4.37 -20.89
C PHE A 52 10.13 3.50 -19.85
N PHE A 53 10.80 2.49 -19.31
CA PHE A 53 10.24 1.62 -18.27
C PHE A 53 10.30 2.26 -16.87
N LEU A 54 11.41 2.91 -16.51
CA LEU A 54 11.72 3.27 -15.12
C LEU A 54 11.93 4.76 -14.92
N GLY A 55 12.31 5.44 -15.99
CA GLY A 55 12.79 6.80 -15.93
C GLY A 55 11.73 7.85 -16.14
N GLN A 56 10.45 7.52 -16.33
CA GLN A 56 9.38 8.51 -16.53
C GLN A 56 8.76 8.95 -15.20
N ASN A 57 8.39 10.22 -15.08
CA ASN A 57 7.69 10.78 -13.93
C ASN A 57 6.25 11.08 -14.33
N THR A 58 5.31 10.33 -13.76
CA THR A 58 3.89 10.49 -14.07
C THR A 58 3.12 11.17 -12.94
N ARG A 59 3.77 11.66 -11.87
CA ARG A 59 3.07 12.35 -10.77
C ARG A 59 2.34 13.63 -11.22
N LYS A 60 2.68 14.14 -12.41
CA LYS A 60 2.00 15.28 -13.07
C LYS A 60 0.87 14.84 -14.00
N GLU A 61 0.71 13.54 -14.28
CA GLU A 61 -0.36 13.02 -15.14
C GLU A 61 -1.68 12.90 -14.35
N ARG A 62 -2.66 13.74 -14.68
CA ARG A 62 -4.00 13.61 -14.12
C ARG A 62 -4.79 12.55 -14.88
N MET A 63 -5.00 11.38 -14.26
CA MET A 63 -5.80 10.30 -14.85
C MET A 63 -7.31 10.40 -14.57
N ILE A 64 -7.69 11.25 -13.61
CA ILE A 64 -9.07 11.54 -13.24
C ILE A 64 -9.25 13.07 -13.24
N SER A 65 -10.36 13.55 -13.80
CA SER A 65 -10.66 14.99 -13.81
C SER A 65 -11.03 15.48 -12.41
N GLN A 66 -10.70 16.73 -12.07
CA GLN A 66 -11.04 17.30 -10.77
C GLN A 66 -12.55 17.27 -10.53
N ARG A 67 -13.36 17.56 -11.57
CA ARG A 67 -14.83 17.50 -11.48
C ARG A 67 -15.34 16.13 -11.07
N SER A 68 -14.76 15.05 -11.62
CA SER A 68 -15.13 13.67 -11.27
C SER A 68 -14.72 13.36 -9.83
N LEU A 69 -13.53 13.78 -9.40
CA LEU A 69 -13.07 13.61 -8.02
C LEU A 69 -13.97 14.35 -7.03
N ASP A 70 -14.37 15.58 -7.33
CA ASP A 70 -15.26 16.37 -6.48
C ASP A 70 -16.61 15.67 -6.32
N GLN A 71 -17.15 15.09 -7.40
CA GLN A 71 -18.40 14.32 -7.37
C GLN A 71 -18.28 13.05 -6.53
N LEU A 72 -17.19 12.28 -6.70
CA LEU A 72 -16.93 11.05 -5.93
C LEU A 72 -16.69 11.34 -4.44
N THR A 73 -16.13 12.49 -4.12
CA THR A 73 -15.78 12.87 -2.74
C THR A 73 -16.93 13.56 -2.00
N LYS A 74 -17.90 14.12 -2.75
CA LYS A 74 -19.02 14.91 -2.22
C LYS A 74 -19.77 14.21 -1.09
N ARG A 75 -20.09 12.91 -1.23
CA ARG A 75 -20.87 12.18 -0.23
C ARG A 75 -20.09 12.02 1.08
N SER A 76 -18.87 11.51 1.01
CA SER A 76 -17.96 11.45 2.17
C SER A 76 -17.77 12.84 2.84
N MET A 77 -17.75 13.93 2.08
CA MET A 77 -17.69 15.28 2.65
C MET A 77 -18.97 15.70 3.38
N LEU A 78 -20.15 15.33 2.88
CA LEU A 78 -21.42 15.59 3.54
C LEU A 78 -21.50 14.82 4.85
N GLU A 79 -21.22 13.52 4.83
CA GLU A 79 -21.18 12.68 6.03
C GLU A 79 -20.18 13.22 7.06
N PHE A 80 -19.01 13.68 6.60
CA PHE A 80 -18.03 14.33 7.46
C PHE A 80 -18.59 15.59 8.14
N ALA A 81 -19.32 16.42 7.39
CA ALA A 81 -19.90 17.68 7.87
C ALA A 81 -21.07 17.47 8.84
N GLU A 82 -21.76 16.34 8.75
CA GLU A 82 -22.87 15.98 9.64
C GLU A 82 -22.41 15.42 10.99
N GLN A 83 -21.12 15.08 11.14
CA GLN A 83 -20.55 14.64 12.41
C GLN A 83 -20.69 15.73 13.48
N ARG A 84 -21.43 15.40 14.53
CA ARG A 84 -21.60 16.28 15.70
C ARG A 84 -20.43 16.11 16.66
N ASP A 85 -20.06 17.21 17.31
CA ASP A 85 -19.05 17.23 18.39
C ASP A 85 -17.67 16.62 18.04
N LEU A 86 -17.27 16.69 16.76
CA LEU A 86 -15.95 16.21 16.34
C LEU A 86 -14.82 16.99 17.01
N ARG A 87 -14.03 16.31 17.85
CA ARG A 87 -12.86 16.89 18.54
C ARG A 87 -11.57 16.30 18.03
N LEU A 88 -10.78 17.10 17.32
CA LEU A 88 -9.47 16.68 16.86
C LEU A 88 -8.42 16.76 17.99
N PRO A 89 -7.64 15.69 18.25
CA PRO A 89 -6.61 15.69 19.28
C PRO A 89 -5.54 16.76 18.99
N LYS A 90 -5.22 17.58 19.99
CA LYS A 90 -4.30 18.72 19.82
C LYS A 90 -2.90 18.28 19.36
N SER A 91 -2.38 17.18 19.92
CA SER A 91 -1.04 16.63 19.62
C SER A 91 -0.90 16.18 18.17
N TYR A 92 -1.97 15.68 17.53
CA TYR A 92 -1.94 15.13 16.17
C TYR A 92 -2.68 15.98 15.14
N ARG A 93 -3.16 17.17 15.52
CA ARG A 93 -3.92 18.07 14.63
C ARG A 93 -3.15 18.44 13.35
N ALA A 94 -1.83 18.59 13.43
CA ALA A 94 -1.00 18.89 12.26
C ALA A 94 -0.98 17.72 11.26
N LEU A 95 -0.80 16.49 11.74
CA LEU A 95 -0.86 15.27 10.93
C LEU A 95 -2.25 15.08 10.31
N ILE A 96 -3.31 15.26 11.10
CA ILE A 96 -4.69 15.15 10.60
C ILE A 96 -4.93 16.14 9.45
N LYS A 97 -4.53 17.41 9.63
CA LYS A 97 -4.64 18.44 8.60
C LYS A 97 -3.78 18.16 7.38
N LEU A 98 -2.59 17.57 7.55
CA LEU A 98 -1.73 17.17 6.44
C LEU A 98 -2.50 16.24 5.50
N PHE A 99 -3.09 15.17 6.03
CA PHE A 99 -3.87 14.21 5.24
C PHE A 99 -5.14 14.81 4.64
N THR A 100 -5.85 15.68 5.39
CA THR A 100 -7.01 16.39 4.84
C THR A 100 -6.63 17.28 3.66
N ASN A 101 -5.51 18.01 3.75
CA ASN A 101 -5.09 18.96 2.72
C ASN A 101 -4.48 18.30 1.47
N GLN A 102 -3.92 17.09 1.59
CA GLN A 102 -3.30 16.40 0.45
C GLN A 102 -4.34 15.71 -0.46
N SER A 103 -5.28 14.98 0.14
CA SER A 103 -6.16 14.07 -0.59
C SER A 103 -7.61 14.03 -0.08
N LEU A 104 -8.02 15.03 0.72
CA LEU A 104 -9.33 15.03 1.39
C LEU A 104 -9.54 13.74 2.19
N SER A 105 -8.48 13.22 2.81
CA SER A 105 -8.62 12.18 3.82
C SER A 105 -9.22 12.83 5.07
N LEU A 106 -10.54 12.72 5.21
CA LEU A 106 -11.32 13.35 6.26
C LEU A 106 -11.34 12.46 7.52
N PRO A 107 -11.23 13.05 8.72
CA PRO A 107 -11.27 12.29 9.96
C PRO A 107 -12.73 11.95 10.36
N PHE A 108 -13.00 10.66 10.53
CA PHE A 108 -14.30 10.14 10.98
C PHE A 108 -14.17 9.58 12.39
N LYS A 109 -15.06 9.98 13.30
CA LYS A 109 -15.13 9.43 14.67
C LYS A 109 -16.06 8.22 14.73
N ASP A 110 -16.16 7.63 15.91
CA ASP A 110 -17.08 6.55 16.26
C ASP A 110 -16.87 5.30 15.40
N ASN A 111 -15.78 4.59 15.71
CA ASN A 111 -15.38 3.40 14.98
C ASN A 111 -15.09 2.24 15.94
N GLU A 112 -15.67 1.08 15.66
CA GLU A 112 -15.26 -0.18 16.24
C GLU A 112 -14.30 -0.89 15.29
N VAL A 113 -13.23 -1.45 15.84
CA VAL A 113 -12.15 -2.06 15.06
C VAL A 113 -11.79 -3.41 15.66
N ASP A 114 -11.90 -4.45 14.86
CA ASP A 114 -11.39 -5.78 15.15
C ASP A 114 -10.07 -6.01 14.41
N ILE A 115 -9.05 -6.45 15.13
CA ILE A 115 -7.71 -6.71 14.58
C ILE A 115 -7.60 -8.21 14.29
N CYS A 116 -7.56 -8.57 13.01
CA CYS A 116 -7.31 -9.94 12.57
C CYS A 116 -5.79 -10.12 12.39
N THR A 117 -5.21 -11.06 13.12
CA THR A 117 -3.75 -11.30 13.12
C THR A 117 -3.35 -12.54 12.32
N ASP A 118 -4.31 -13.30 11.83
CA ASP A 118 -4.08 -14.47 10.98
C ASP A 118 -5.20 -14.62 9.95
N GLY A 119 -4.94 -15.45 8.93
CA GLY A 119 -5.92 -15.69 7.88
C GLY A 119 -7.21 -16.36 8.38
N TYR A 120 -7.16 -17.20 9.42
CA TYR A 120 -8.37 -17.84 9.93
C TYR A 120 -9.34 -16.80 10.48
N GLN A 121 -8.87 -15.89 11.34
CA GLN A 121 -9.69 -14.80 11.88
C GLN A 121 -10.25 -13.92 10.77
N PHE A 122 -9.40 -13.48 9.84
CA PHE A 122 -9.80 -12.59 8.75
C PHE A 122 -10.82 -13.23 7.81
N PHE A 123 -10.54 -14.39 7.23
CA PHE A 123 -11.42 -14.99 6.22
C PHE A 123 -12.73 -15.52 6.81
N LEU A 124 -12.73 -16.00 8.05
CA LEU A 124 -13.98 -16.37 8.73
C LEU A 124 -14.86 -15.15 8.97
N SER A 125 -14.28 -14.03 9.42
CA SER A 125 -15.02 -12.79 9.60
C SER A 125 -15.54 -12.24 8.27
N LEU A 126 -14.70 -12.23 7.23
CA LEU A 126 -15.06 -11.76 5.91
C LEU A 126 -16.21 -12.58 5.31
N LEU A 127 -16.13 -13.91 5.36
CA LEU A 127 -17.19 -14.81 4.88
C LEU A 127 -18.50 -14.61 5.64
N LYS A 128 -18.44 -14.41 6.96
CA LYS A 128 -19.61 -14.10 7.77
C LYS A 128 -20.28 -12.81 7.30
N ASP A 129 -19.52 -11.73 7.14
CA ASP A 129 -20.08 -10.45 6.72
C ASP A 129 -20.59 -10.48 5.27
N ILE A 130 -19.89 -11.16 4.35
CA ILE A 130 -20.38 -11.43 2.99
C ILE A 130 -21.73 -12.15 3.03
N GLY A 131 -21.86 -13.19 3.87
CA GLY A 131 -23.11 -13.93 4.03
C GLY A 131 -24.28 -13.05 4.46
N THR A 132 -24.02 -12.04 5.30
CA THR A 132 -25.03 -11.10 5.82
C THR A 132 -25.32 -9.91 4.90
N ALA A 133 -24.61 -9.76 3.77
CA ALA A 133 -24.80 -8.61 2.90
C ALA A 133 -26.22 -8.56 2.30
N GLU A 134 -26.84 -7.39 2.25
CA GLU A 134 -28.21 -7.21 1.73
C GLU A 134 -28.29 -6.29 0.51
N HIS A 135 -27.34 -5.36 0.36
CA HIS A 135 -27.38 -4.33 -0.67
C HIS A 135 -26.21 -4.43 -1.65
N HIS A 136 -24.97 -4.35 -1.16
CA HIS A 136 -23.80 -4.37 -2.02
C HIS A 136 -22.53 -4.90 -1.34
N ILE A 137 -21.64 -5.44 -2.17
CA ILE A 137 -20.28 -5.83 -1.80
C ILE A 137 -19.32 -5.21 -2.80
N HIS A 138 -18.43 -4.36 -2.32
CA HIS A 138 -17.37 -3.75 -3.12
C HIS A 138 -16.02 -4.28 -2.64
N LEU A 139 -15.29 -4.96 -3.51
CA LEU A 139 -14.03 -5.64 -3.20
C LEU A 139 -12.93 -5.14 -4.13
N ASP A 140 -11.86 -4.59 -3.56
CA ASP A 140 -10.61 -4.26 -4.25
C ASP A 140 -9.48 -5.08 -3.65
N THR A 141 -8.76 -5.83 -4.47
CA THR A 141 -7.65 -6.67 -3.99
C THR A 141 -6.51 -6.76 -4.98
N TYR A 142 -5.29 -6.69 -4.47
CA TYR A 142 -4.09 -6.89 -5.28
C TYR A 142 -3.99 -8.32 -5.83
N ILE A 143 -4.26 -9.33 -5.01
CA ILE A 143 -4.20 -10.74 -5.40
C ILE A 143 -5.46 -11.48 -4.94
N ILE A 144 -6.10 -12.17 -5.88
CA ILE A 144 -7.05 -13.25 -5.64
C ILE A 144 -6.62 -14.48 -6.45
N GLU A 145 -6.35 -15.60 -5.78
CA GLU A 145 -5.85 -16.83 -6.43
C GLU A 145 -6.98 -17.81 -6.79
N ASP A 146 -6.85 -18.50 -7.93
CA ASP A 146 -7.69 -19.66 -8.30
C ASP A 146 -7.26 -20.90 -7.47
N ASP A 147 -7.38 -20.79 -6.15
CA ASP A 147 -7.08 -21.83 -5.16
C ASP A 147 -8.34 -22.14 -4.31
N PRO A 148 -8.32 -23.12 -3.39
CA PRO A 148 -9.50 -23.46 -2.59
C PRO A 148 -10.10 -22.29 -1.80
N LEU A 149 -9.28 -21.38 -1.27
CA LEU A 149 -9.77 -20.24 -0.50
C LEU A 149 -10.34 -19.15 -1.40
N GLY A 150 -9.65 -18.84 -2.50
CA GLY A 150 -10.16 -17.89 -3.49
C GLY A 150 -11.45 -18.37 -4.15
N ASN A 151 -11.58 -19.68 -4.39
CA ASN A 151 -12.84 -20.27 -4.86
C ASN A 151 -13.95 -20.18 -3.81
N LEU A 152 -13.65 -20.44 -2.53
CA LEU A 152 -14.63 -20.27 -1.45
C LEU A 152 -15.18 -18.84 -1.37
N ILE A 153 -14.30 -17.83 -1.45
CA ILE A 153 -14.72 -16.42 -1.47
C ILE A 153 -15.51 -16.11 -2.74
N ALA A 154 -15.05 -16.55 -3.91
CA ALA A 154 -15.74 -16.34 -5.18
C ALA A 154 -17.15 -16.96 -5.16
N ASP A 155 -17.30 -18.17 -4.62
CA ASP A 155 -18.59 -18.85 -4.54
C ASP A 155 -19.54 -18.13 -3.58
N ALA A 156 -19.05 -17.64 -2.44
CA ALA A 156 -19.85 -16.80 -1.54
C ALA A 156 -20.33 -15.50 -2.21
N LEU A 157 -19.45 -14.82 -2.96
CA LEU A 157 -19.82 -13.62 -3.72
C LEU A 157 -20.83 -13.93 -4.83
N ILE A 158 -20.66 -15.05 -5.54
CA ILE A 158 -21.59 -15.53 -6.58
C ILE A 158 -22.97 -15.80 -5.98
N ASP A 159 -23.03 -16.44 -4.81
CA ASP A 159 -24.30 -16.71 -4.13
C ASP A 159 -25.01 -15.43 -3.72
N LYS A 160 -24.27 -14.40 -3.26
CA LYS A 160 -24.84 -13.07 -2.97
C LYS A 160 -25.32 -12.35 -4.23
N ALA A 161 -24.55 -12.39 -5.32
CA ALA A 161 -24.96 -11.81 -6.60
C ALA A 161 -26.26 -12.44 -7.12
N ARG A 162 -26.41 -13.78 -6.99
CA ARG A 162 -27.64 -14.50 -7.34
C ARG A 162 -28.84 -14.14 -6.46
N GLN A 163 -28.61 -13.69 -5.22
CA GLN A 163 -29.63 -13.18 -4.32
C GLN A 163 -30.01 -11.71 -4.63
N GLY A 164 -29.38 -11.09 -5.64
CA GLY A 164 -29.63 -9.70 -6.04
C GLY A 164 -28.76 -8.66 -5.35
N VAL A 165 -27.78 -9.07 -4.53
CA VAL A 165 -26.79 -8.16 -3.95
C VAL A 165 -25.85 -7.67 -5.05
N GLU A 166 -25.62 -6.37 -5.12
CA GLU A 166 -24.71 -5.80 -6.10
C GLU A 166 -23.26 -6.11 -5.73
N VAL A 167 -22.52 -6.84 -6.57
CA VAL A 167 -21.12 -7.17 -6.28
C VAL A 167 -20.19 -6.57 -7.32
N ARG A 168 -19.22 -5.78 -6.86
CA ARG A 168 -18.17 -5.18 -7.69
C ARG A 168 -16.80 -5.64 -7.21
N LEU A 169 -15.99 -6.15 -8.13
CA LEU A 169 -14.64 -6.65 -7.87
C LEU A 169 -13.62 -5.92 -8.74
N VAL A 170 -12.66 -5.23 -8.11
CA VAL A 170 -11.44 -4.74 -8.73
C VAL A 170 -10.28 -5.66 -8.34
N TYR A 171 -9.51 -6.11 -9.32
CA TYR A 171 -8.29 -6.90 -9.08
C TYR A 171 -7.11 -6.37 -9.89
N ASP A 172 -5.88 -6.46 -9.36
CA ASP A 172 -4.69 -6.09 -10.14
C ASP A 172 -4.34 -7.16 -11.18
N ASP A 173 -4.17 -6.74 -12.44
CA ASP A 173 -3.90 -7.64 -13.55
C ASP A 173 -2.56 -8.41 -13.41
N MET A 174 -1.51 -7.74 -12.94
CA MET A 174 -0.19 -8.38 -12.78
C MET A 174 -0.08 -9.14 -11.47
N GLY A 175 -0.70 -8.65 -10.39
CA GLY A 175 -0.86 -9.39 -9.15
C GLY A 175 -1.60 -10.72 -9.38
N CYS A 176 -2.63 -10.71 -10.23
CA CYS A 176 -3.43 -11.87 -10.58
C CYS A 176 -2.99 -12.57 -11.88
N TRP A 177 -1.77 -12.35 -12.38
CA TRP A 177 -1.31 -12.92 -13.66
C TRP A 177 -1.39 -14.45 -13.72
N LYS A 178 -1.29 -15.13 -12.57
CA LYS A 178 -1.41 -16.60 -12.46
C LYS A 178 -2.86 -17.09 -12.33
N THR A 179 -3.80 -16.20 -12.03
CA THR A 179 -5.22 -16.51 -11.88
C THR A 179 -5.86 -16.61 -13.26
N ARG A 180 -6.43 -17.77 -13.58
CA ARG A 180 -6.94 -18.05 -14.93
C ARG A 180 -8.15 -17.18 -15.22
N ASN A 181 -8.27 -16.65 -16.44
CA ASN A 181 -9.42 -15.83 -16.86
C ASN A 181 -10.78 -16.49 -16.58
N ARG A 182 -10.88 -17.82 -16.71
CA ARG A 182 -12.10 -18.59 -16.39
C ARG A 182 -12.64 -18.35 -14.96
N PHE A 183 -11.75 -18.04 -14.01
CA PHE A 183 -12.11 -17.74 -12.63
C PHE A 183 -12.94 -16.44 -12.57
N PHE A 184 -12.50 -15.41 -13.29
CA PHE A 184 -13.21 -14.14 -13.38
C PHE A 184 -14.44 -14.22 -14.31
N GLU A 185 -14.39 -14.99 -15.40
CA GLU A 185 -15.57 -15.20 -16.27
C GLU A 185 -16.72 -15.85 -15.49
N ARG A 186 -16.43 -16.88 -14.68
CA ARG A 186 -17.45 -17.51 -13.82
C ARG A 186 -18.16 -16.51 -12.91
N MET A 187 -17.42 -15.57 -12.33
CA MET A 187 -17.99 -14.50 -11.50
C MET A 187 -18.84 -13.53 -12.34
N ARG A 188 -18.36 -13.12 -13.52
CA ARG A 188 -19.13 -12.25 -14.44
C ARG A 188 -20.43 -12.88 -14.90
N GLU A 189 -20.40 -14.15 -15.29
CA GLU A 189 -21.58 -14.92 -15.71
C GLU A 189 -22.63 -15.03 -14.59
N ALA A 190 -22.21 -14.97 -13.33
CA ALA A 190 -23.10 -14.95 -12.17
C ALA A 190 -23.63 -13.55 -11.79
N GLY A 191 -23.26 -12.51 -12.52
CA GLY A 191 -23.71 -11.12 -12.28
C GLY A 191 -22.76 -10.26 -11.46
N ILE A 192 -21.52 -10.70 -11.21
CA ILE A 192 -20.50 -9.89 -10.53
C ILE A 192 -19.80 -8.98 -11.54
N ASP A 193 -19.76 -7.67 -11.28
CA ASP A 193 -19.01 -6.73 -12.09
C ASP A 193 -17.52 -6.78 -11.73
N THR A 194 -16.74 -7.53 -12.51
CA THR A 194 -15.28 -7.66 -12.30
C THR A 194 -14.49 -6.75 -13.25
N ARG A 195 -13.52 -6.00 -12.74
CA ARG A 195 -12.63 -5.13 -13.52
C ARG A 195 -11.16 -5.35 -13.15
N ALA A 196 -10.32 -5.48 -14.17
CA ALA A 196 -8.87 -5.53 -14.00
C ALA A 196 -8.30 -4.10 -13.88
N PHE A 197 -7.46 -3.86 -12.87
CA PHE A 197 -6.75 -2.62 -12.68
C PHE A 197 -5.50 -2.58 -13.56
N MET A 198 -5.41 -1.54 -14.40
CA MET A 198 -4.28 -1.31 -15.33
C MET A 198 -3.81 -2.57 -16.09
N PRO A 199 -4.68 -3.18 -16.92
CA PRO A 199 -4.36 -4.41 -17.63
C PRO A 199 -3.18 -4.22 -18.59
N VAL A 200 -2.20 -5.11 -18.51
CA VAL A 200 -0.97 -5.05 -19.30
C VAL A 200 -1.20 -5.73 -20.64
N LYS A 201 -1.56 -4.94 -21.65
CA LYS A 201 -1.60 -5.36 -23.05
C LYS A 201 -0.20 -5.28 -23.68
N PHE A 202 0.06 -6.05 -24.75
CA PHE A 202 1.37 -6.11 -25.43
C PHE A 202 1.94 -4.72 -25.79
N MET A 203 1.11 -3.79 -26.26
CA MET A 203 1.53 -2.41 -26.58
C MET A 203 1.84 -1.55 -25.34
N SER A 204 1.20 -1.81 -24.20
CA SER A 204 1.47 -1.12 -22.93
C SER A 204 2.74 -1.62 -22.24
N PHE A 205 3.34 -2.74 -22.69
CA PHE A 205 4.58 -3.27 -22.11
C PHE A 205 5.73 -2.25 -22.17
N PHE A 206 5.71 -1.34 -23.14
CA PHE A 206 6.72 -0.26 -23.30
C PHE A 206 6.41 1.01 -22.48
N SER A 207 5.39 0.99 -21.61
CA SER A 207 5.01 2.12 -20.78
C SER A 207 5.48 1.94 -19.33
N SER A 208 5.99 3.02 -18.73
CA SER A 208 6.30 3.09 -17.29
C SER A 208 5.11 2.72 -16.38
N LYS A 209 3.89 2.86 -16.90
CA LYS A 209 2.62 2.49 -16.25
C LYS A 209 2.53 1.02 -15.87
N VAL A 210 3.34 0.15 -16.49
CA VAL A 210 3.46 -1.27 -16.11
C VAL A 210 3.98 -1.44 -14.67
N ASN A 211 4.66 -0.44 -14.12
CA ASN A 211 5.14 -0.49 -12.74
C ASN A 211 4.07 -0.12 -11.71
N TYR A 212 2.95 0.48 -12.14
CA TYR A 212 1.86 0.88 -11.24
C TYR A 212 0.93 -0.29 -11.00
N ARG A 213 0.74 -0.59 -9.73
CA ARG A 213 -0.05 -1.73 -9.26
C ARG A 213 -1.02 -1.26 -8.20
N ASN A 214 -2.23 -1.81 -8.24
CA ASN A 214 -3.17 -1.60 -7.16
C ASN A 214 -2.85 -2.56 -6.03
N HIS A 215 -2.16 -2.06 -5.01
CA HIS A 215 -1.76 -2.84 -3.86
C HIS A 215 -2.75 -2.72 -2.70
N ARG A 216 -3.90 -2.08 -2.89
CA ARG A 216 -4.95 -1.99 -1.87
C ARG A 216 -5.64 -3.34 -1.68
N LYS A 217 -6.16 -3.55 -0.47
CA LYS A 217 -7.03 -4.68 -0.11
C LYS A 217 -8.18 -4.10 0.70
N LEU A 218 -9.27 -3.77 0.03
CA LEU A 218 -10.45 -3.14 0.59
C LEU A 218 -11.65 -4.04 0.36
N CYS A 219 -12.49 -4.25 1.37
CA CYS A 219 -13.80 -4.85 1.16
C CYS A 219 -14.85 -4.03 1.92
N ILE A 220 -15.93 -3.66 1.26
CA ILE A 220 -17.04 -2.93 1.85
C ILE A 220 -18.29 -3.78 1.71
N ILE A 221 -18.96 -4.00 2.83
CA ILE A 221 -20.24 -4.72 2.91
C ILE A 221 -21.30 -3.71 3.32
N ASP A 222 -22.25 -3.48 2.43
CA ASP A 222 -23.40 -2.60 2.59
C ASP A 222 -23.08 -1.16 2.99
N GLY A 223 -21.84 -0.70 2.81
CA GLY A 223 -21.38 0.61 3.28
C GLY A 223 -21.31 0.72 4.81
N ARG A 224 -21.49 -0.40 5.53
CA ARG A 224 -21.55 -0.47 7.01
C ARG A 224 -20.33 -1.13 7.63
N VAL A 225 -19.78 -2.15 6.96
CA VAL A 225 -18.57 -2.85 7.39
C VAL A 225 -17.49 -2.65 6.33
N GLY A 226 -16.29 -2.29 6.77
CA GLY A 226 -15.12 -2.09 5.92
C GLY A 226 -13.94 -2.95 6.36
N TYR A 227 -13.19 -3.47 5.41
CA TYR A 227 -11.95 -4.19 5.62
C TYR A 227 -10.79 -3.45 4.98
N ILE A 228 -9.66 -3.40 5.66
CA ILE A 228 -8.40 -2.81 5.16
C ILE A 228 -7.19 -3.48 5.83
N GLY A 229 -6.15 -3.81 5.08
CA GLY A 229 -4.95 -4.44 5.65
C GLY A 229 -3.97 -5.00 4.63
N GLY A 230 -3.12 -5.94 5.09
CA GLY A 230 -2.04 -6.52 4.29
C GLY A 230 -2.39 -7.82 3.55
N MET A 231 -3.41 -8.56 4.03
CA MET A 231 -3.74 -9.89 3.50
C MET A 231 -4.39 -9.83 2.11
N ASN A 232 -3.86 -10.62 1.18
CA ASN A 232 -4.50 -10.92 -0.10
C ASN A 232 -5.42 -12.14 0.02
N ILE A 233 -6.27 -12.40 -0.98
CA ILE A 233 -7.14 -13.58 -1.01
C ILE A 233 -6.35 -14.76 -1.59
N ALA A 234 -5.69 -15.52 -0.71
CA ALA A 234 -4.91 -16.70 -1.08
C ALA A 234 -4.74 -17.65 0.11
N LEU A 235 -4.80 -18.96 -0.15
CA LEU A 235 -4.74 -20.04 0.83
C LEU A 235 -3.48 -19.99 1.70
N ARG A 236 -2.39 -19.40 1.20
CA ARG A 236 -1.12 -19.23 1.92
C ARG A 236 -1.26 -18.46 3.24
N TYR A 237 -2.23 -17.56 3.37
CA TYR A 237 -2.47 -16.82 4.62
C TYR A 237 -3.10 -17.67 5.72
N VAL A 238 -3.66 -18.82 5.36
CA VAL A 238 -4.34 -19.76 6.28
C VAL A 238 -3.47 -20.99 6.52
N LYS A 239 -2.96 -21.60 5.44
CA LYS A 239 -2.20 -22.86 5.50
C LYS A 239 -0.69 -22.65 5.53
N GLY A 240 -0.21 -21.45 5.21
CA GLY A 240 1.19 -21.24 4.85
C GLY A 240 1.52 -21.79 3.46
N ASN A 241 2.75 -21.62 3.03
CA ASN A 241 3.30 -22.22 1.82
C ASN A 241 4.59 -23.01 2.13
N LYS A 242 5.76 -22.48 1.78
CA LYS A 242 7.07 -22.98 2.25
C LYS A 242 7.33 -22.59 3.71
N MET A 243 6.59 -21.62 4.23
CA MET A 243 6.62 -21.17 5.62
C MET A 243 5.23 -20.66 6.04
N PRO A 244 4.93 -20.56 7.35
CA PRO A 244 3.74 -19.89 7.85
C PRO A 244 3.71 -18.41 7.44
N TRP A 245 2.51 -17.85 7.31
CA TRP A 245 2.30 -16.43 7.03
C TRP A 245 1.64 -15.78 8.23
N ARG A 246 2.17 -14.61 8.63
CA ARG A 246 1.62 -13.75 9.67
C ARG A 246 1.35 -12.40 9.01
N ASP A 247 0.14 -11.87 9.13
CA ASP A 247 -0.21 -10.57 8.54
C ASP A 247 -1.37 -9.96 9.34
N THR A 248 -1.60 -8.66 9.21
CA THR A 248 -2.61 -7.93 9.97
C THR A 248 -3.65 -7.33 9.03
N HIS A 249 -4.92 -7.53 9.36
CA HIS A 249 -6.06 -6.98 8.65
C HIS A 249 -7.08 -6.41 9.63
N LEU A 250 -7.68 -5.29 9.30
CA LEU A 250 -8.66 -4.62 10.15
C LEU A 250 -10.05 -4.80 9.58
N ARG A 251 -10.99 -5.17 10.45
CA ARG A 251 -12.42 -5.03 10.21
C ARG A 251 -12.91 -3.81 10.98
N ILE A 252 -13.62 -2.93 10.31
CA ILE A 252 -14.04 -1.63 10.82
C ILE A 252 -15.55 -1.49 10.63
N VAL A 253 -16.23 -1.04 11.68
CA VAL A 253 -17.64 -0.63 11.65
C VAL A 253 -17.71 0.80 12.19
N GLY A 254 -18.32 1.72 11.45
CA GLY A 254 -18.40 3.13 11.82
C GLY A 254 -18.08 4.08 10.67
N GLY A 255 -17.90 5.37 11.00
CA GLY A 255 -17.77 6.44 9.99
C GLY A 255 -16.58 6.28 9.04
N ALA A 256 -15.51 5.58 9.45
CA ALA A 256 -14.34 5.34 8.61
C ALA A 256 -14.68 4.51 7.36
N VAL A 257 -15.75 3.71 7.38
CA VAL A 257 -16.19 2.90 6.24
C VAL A 257 -16.55 3.79 5.05
N TYR A 258 -17.05 5.00 5.26
CA TYR A 258 -17.29 5.96 4.17
C TYR A 258 -16.02 6.37 3.44
N ALA A 259 -14.89 6.46 4.14
CA ALA A 259 -13.62 6.79 3.54
C ALA A 259 -13.02 5.58 2.77
N ILE A 260 -13.28 4.35 3.25
CA ILE A 260 -12.96 3.11 2.52
C ILE A 260 -13.81 3.02 1.24
N GLN A 261 -15.11 3.27 1.35
CA GLN A 261 -16.05 3.29 0.24
C GLN A 261 -15.65 4.33 -0.81
N LYS A 262 -15.29 5.54 -0.38
CA LYS A 262 -14.77 6.58 -1.28
C LYS A 262 -13.52 6.11 -2.03
N ALA A 263 -12.57 5.46 -1.34
CA ALA A 263 -11.36 4.94 -1.98
C ALA A 263 -11.71 3.92 -3.06
N PHE A 264 -12.59 2.97 -2.76
CA PHE A 264 -13.07 2.00 -3.73
C PHE A 264 -13.76 2.65 -4.94
N LEU A 265 -14.67 3.60 -4.72
CA LEU A 265 -15.41 4.24 -5.83
C LEU A 265 -14.50 5.08 -6.74
N ILE A 266 -13.40 5.64 -6.20
CA ILE A 266 -12.36 6.30 -7.00
C ILE A 266 -11.64 5.28 -7.88
N ASP A 267 -11.27 4.13 -7.33
CA ASP A 267 -10.62 3.06 -8.10
C ASP A 267 -11.57 2.43 -9.12
N TRP A 268 -12.84 2.28 -8.77
CA TRP A 268 -13.89 1.87 -9.71
C TRP A 268 -14.00 2.84 -10.88
N TYR A 269 -14.12 4.14 -10.59
CA TYR A 269 -14.15 5.16 -11.64
C TYR A 269 -12.87 5.14 -12.48
N PHE A 270 -11.73 4.85 -11.87
CA PHE A 270 -10.46 4.76 -12.57
C PHE A 270 -10.47 3.64 -13.64
N VAL A 271 -10.98 2.45 -13.29
CA VAL A 271 -10.98 1.27 -14.17
C VAL A 271 -12.19 1.20 -15.13
N ASP A 272 -13.36 1.65 -14.68
CA ASP A 272 -14.63 1.47 -15.39
C ASP A 272 -15.17 2.76 -16.02
N ARG A 273 -14.75 3.93 -15.52
CA ARG A 273 -15.22 5.27 -15.91
C ARG A 273 -16.69 5.56 -15.62
N THR A 274 -17.39 4.67 -14.93
CA THR A 274 -18.74 4.91 -14.41
C THR A 274 -18.67 5.70 -13.10
N LEU A 275 -19.38 6.83 -13.07
CA LEU A 275 -19.47 7.67 -11.90
C LEU A 275 -20.57 7.17 -10.97
N ILE A 276 -20.20 6.67 -9.79
CA ILE A 276 -21.12 6.17 -8.78
C ILE A 276 -21.10 7.13 -7.59
N THR A 277 -22.21 7.83 -7.36
CA THR A 277 -22.32 8.89 -6.33
C THR A 277 -23.62 8.82 -5.54
N ASP A 278 -24.35 7.71 -5.66
CA ASP A 278 -25.61 7.52 -4.98
C ASP A 278 -25.42 7.49 -3.46
N HIS A 279 -26.39 8.03 -2.74
CA HIS A 279 -26.42 8.06 -1.27
C HIS A 279 -26.59 6.67 -0.66
N VAL A 280 -27.16 5.70 -1.39
CA VAL A 280 -27.40 4.35 -0.88
C VAL A 280 -26.12 3.61 -0.46
N TYR A 281 -24.96 4.03 -0.99
CA TYR A 281 -23.65 3.50 -0.63
C TYR A 281 -23.06 4.08 0.67
N TYR A 282 -23.76 5.05 1.27
CA TYR A 282 -23.36 5.75 2.49
C TYR A 282 -24.55 5.71 3.47
N PRO A 283 -24.93 4.53 3.99
CA PRO A 283 -26.05 4.42 4.92
C PRO A 283 -25.71 5.10 6.25
N GLU A 284 -26.71 5.54 7.00
CA GLU A 284 -26.49 6.20 8.31
C GLU A 284 -25.63 5.33 9.26
N PRO A 285 -24.71 5.95 10.03
CA PRO A 285 -23.86 5.22 10.97
C PRO A 285 -24.69 4.52 12.05
N ASP A 286 -24.16 3.44 12.59
CA ASP A 286 -24.78 2.78 13.74
C ASP A 286 -24.66 3.67 14.98
N SER A 287 -25.77 4.23 15.43
CA SER A 287 -25.84 5.14 16.58
C SER A 287 -25.45 4.47 17.91
N ARG A 288 -25.31 3.14 17.94
CA ARG A 288 -24.80 2.41 19.11
C ARG A 288 -23.29 2.56 19.30
N ILE A 289 -22.57 2.94 18.25
CA ILE A 289 -21.12 3.21 18.31
C ILE A 289 -20.94 4.69 18.66
N ASP A 290 -20.61 4.98 19.92
CA ASP A 290 -20.24 6.31 20.39
C ASP A 290 -19.01 6.19 21.29
N ASN A 291 -17.84 6.12 20.66
CA ASN A 291 -16.57 5.87 21.34
C ASN A 291 -15.50 6.91 20.99
N ASN A 292 -15.80 7.88 20.12
CA ASN A 292 -14.87 8.89 19.63
C ASN A 292 -13.55 8.34 19.06
N CYS A 293 -13.48 7.05 18.72
CA CYS A 293 -12.31 6.44 18.08
C CYS A 293 -12.17 7.07 16.69
N LEU A 294 -11.21 7.97 16.55
CA LEU A 294 -11.03 8.77 15.35
C LEU A 294 -10.14 8.06 14.34
N ALA A 295 -10.57 8.03 13.08
CA ALA A 295 -9.86 7.36 11.99
C ALA A 295 -9.74 8.24 10.73
N GLN A 296 -8.64 8.12 10.00
CA GLN A 296 -8.44 8.63 8.65
C GLN A 296 -7.99 7.51 7.73
N ILE A 297 -8.70 7.29 6.63
CA ILE A 297 -8.26 6.40 5.56
C ILE A 297 -7.46 7.24 4.57
N VAL A 298 -6.15 6.97 4.49
CA VAL A 298 -5.21 7.70 3.65
C VAL A 298 -4.82 6.80 2.49
N THR A 299 -5.10 7.26 1.28
CA THR A 299 -4.73 6.57 0.04
C THR A 299 -3.54 7.27 -0.60
N SER A 300 -2.55 6.50 -1.09
CA SER A 300 -1.47 7.03 -1.91
C SER A 300 -1.54 6.45 -3.33
N SER A 301 -1.03 7.20 -4.31
CA SER A 301 -0.92 6.75 -5.70
C SER A 301 0.27 7.42 -6.41
N PRO A 302 0.83 6.77 -7.44
CA PRO A 302 1.95 7.31 -8.23
C PRO A 302 1.56 8.54 -9.08
N VAL A 303 0.27 8.88 -9.16
CA VAL A 303 -0.26 10.01 -9.94
C VAL A 303 -0.74 11.17 -9.08
N GLN A 304 -0.71 11.03 -7.75
CA GLN A 304 -0.96 12.15 -6.85
C GLN A 304 0.26 13.08 -6.77
N PRO A 305 0.02 14.39 -6.60
CA PRO A 305 1.11 15.37 -6.48
C PRO A 305 2.06 15.07 -5.32
N TRP A 306 1.51 14.53 -4.23
CA TRP A 306 2.24 14.25 -3.00
C TRP A 306 2.23 12.75 -2.67
N PRO A 307 3.24 12.25 -1.97
CA PRO A 307 3.27 10.89 -1.43
C PRO A 307 2.68 10.88 -0.01
N ASP A 308 1.35 10.88 0.09
CA ASP A 308 0.57 11.09 1.32
C ASP A 308 1.04 10.23 2.51
N ILE A 309 1.04 8.91 2.34
CA ILE A 309 1.41 7.95 3.40
C ILE A 309 2.87 8.14 3.84
N MET A 310 3.79 8.38 2.88
CA MET A 310 5.20 8.64 3.19
C MET A 310 5.38 9.92 4.01
N GLN A 311 4.71 11.02 3.63
CA GLN A 311 4.77 12.28 4.39
C GLN A 311 4.15 12.12 5.78
N GLY A 312 3.08 11.32 5.90
CA GLY A 312 2.51 10.91 7.17
C GLY A 312 3.53 10.19 8.06
N TYR A 313 4.19 9.16 7.55
CA TYR A 313 5.19 8.39 8.29
C TYR A 313 6.38 9.25 8.71
N VAL A 314 6.89 10.11 7.82
CA VAL A 314 7.95 11.08 8.17
C VAL A 314 7.51 11.98 9.31
N ARG A 315 6.28 12.52 9.25
CA ARG A 315 5.74 13.40 10.31
C ARG A 315 5.64 12.66 11.64
N ILE A 316 5.14 11.42 11.63
CA ILE A 316 5.00 10.59 12.84
C ILE A 316 6.37 10.33 13.48
N LEU A 317 7.35 9.90 12.69
CA LEU A 317 8.71 9.64 13.19
C LEU A 317 9.33 10.88 13.82
N LEU A 318 9.15 12.06 13.21
CA LEU A 318 9.73 13.31 13.70
C LEU A 318 8.95 13.95 14.86
N GLU A 319 7.68 13.58 15.08
CA GLU A 319 6.85 14.10 16.17
C GLU A 319 6.73 13.14 17.37
N ALA A 320 7.16 11.89 17.21
CA ALA A 320 7.11 10.89 18.26
C ALA A 320 7.92 11.33 19.49
N ARG A 321 7.36 11.08 20.67
CA ARG A 321 7.92 11.51 21.97
C ARG A 321 8.51 10.36 22.77
N GLN A 322 7.92 9.18 22.68
CA GLN A 322 8.31 8.02 23.48
C GLN A 322 8.81 6.90 22.59
N TYR A 323 8.01 6.49 21.60
CA TYR A 323 8.35 5.35 20.76
C TYR A 323 7.65 5.35 19.41
N VAL A 324 8.26 4.63 18.46
CA VAL A 324 7.62 4.23 17.19
C VAL A 324 7.97 2.78 16.92
N TYR A 325 6.97 1.91 16.90
CA TYR A 325 7.12 0.50 16.56
C TYR A 325 6.53 0.23 15.18
N MET A 326 7.28 -0.43 14.32
CA MET A 326 6.91 -0.69 12.93
C MET A 326 7.15 -2.14 12.55
N GLU A 327 6.21 -2.72 11.81
CA GLU A 327 6.37 -4.00 11.12
C GLU A 327 6.26 -3.79 9.62
N THR A 328 7.14 -4.45 8.87
CA THR A 328 7.07 -4.46 7.41
C THR A 328 7.73 -5.72 6.84
N PRO A 329 7.17 -6.36 5.78
CA PRO A 329 7.84 -7.51 5.15
C PRO A 329 9.11 -7.13 4.40
N TYR A 330 9.15 -5.90 3.87
CA TYR A 330 10.22 -5.43 3.01
C TYR A 330 10.65 -4.04 3.49
N PHE A 331 11.91 -3.93 3.86
CA PHE A 331 12.49 -2.68 4.34
C PHE A 331 13.52 -2.17 3.34
N LEU A 332 13.06 -1.32 2.42
CA LEU A 332 13.85 -0.58 1.44
C LEU A 332 13.41 0.89 1.47
N PRO A 333 13.57 1.56 2.63
CA PRO A 333 13.00 2.89 2.84
C PRO A 333 13.54 3.89 1.83
N THR A 334 12.67 4.81 1.44
CA THR A 334 13.11 6.03 0.74
C THR A 334 13.96 6.89 1.67
N GLU A 335 14.80 7.76 1.10
CA GLU A 335 15.69 8.62 1.90
C GLU A 335 14.95 9.47 2.96
N PRO A 336 13.77 10.06 2.69
CA PRO A 336 13.02 10.80 3.71
C PRO A 336 12.63 9.94 4.92
N ILE A 337 12.23 8.69 4.70
CA ILE A 337 11.88 7.76 5.78
C ILE A 337 13.12 7.37 6.56
N LEU A 338 14.21 6.99 5.86
CA LEU A 338 15.47 6.62 6.50
C LEU A 338 16.03 7.78 7.33
N PHE A 339 16.01 9.00 6.80
CA PHE A 339 16.41 10.21 7.52
C PHE A 339 15.55 10.43 8.78
N ALA A 340 14.23 10.34 8.66
CA ALA A 340 13.33 10.54 9.79
C ALA A 340 13.52 9.49 10.89
N MET A 341 13.69 8.21 10.51
CA MET A 341 13.96 7.12 11.46
C MET A 341 15.26 7.34 12.23
N ARG A 342 16.35 7.67 11.53
CA ARG A 342 17.65 7.96 12.17
C ARG A 342 17.55 9.18 13.10
N THR A 343 16.87 10.22 12.65
CA THR A 343 16.68 11.45 13.44
C THR A 343 15.91 11.17 14.72
N ALA A 344 14.82 10.41 14.65
CA ALA A 344 14.02 10.03 15.81
C ALA A 344 14.82 9.21 16.82
N ALA A 345 15.56 8.20 16.34
CA ALA A 345 16.39 7.35 17.20
C ALA A 345 17.51 8.16 17.88
N LEU A 346 18.23 9.02 17.15
CA LEU A 346 19.26 9.91 17.70
C LEU A 346 18.70 10.96 18.67
N ALA A 347 17.43 11.34 18.53
CA ALA A 347 16.72 12.21 19.47
C ALA A 347 16.26 11.49 20.76
N GLY A 348 16.49 10.17 20.87
CA GLY A 348 16.17 9.37 22.05
C GLY A 348 14.80 8.69 22.02
N VAL A 349 14.08 8.71 20.89
CA VAL A 349 12.82 7.96 20.72
C VAL A 349 13.12 6.46 20.60
N ASP A 350 12.36 5.60 21.27
CA ASP A 350 12.48 4.13 21.14
C ASP A 350 11.89 3.68 19.79
N VAL A 351 12.72 3.72 18.75
CA VAL A 351 12.34 3.25 17.40
C VAL A 351 12.64 1.75 17.29
N ARG A 352 11.61 0.95 17.04
CA ARG A 352 11.73 -0.50 16.81
C ARG A 352 11.20 -0.88 15.44
N LEU A 353 11.99 -1.65 14.72
CA LEU A 353 11.64 -2.18 13.41
C LEU A 353 11.62 -3.71 13.47
N MET A 354 10.50 -4.31 13.12
CA MET A 354 10.37 -5.74 12.91
C MET A 354 10.31 -6.05 11.42
N ILE A 355 11.18 -6.95 10.98
CA ILE A 355 11.20 -7.49 9.62
C ILE A 355 11.27 -9.02 9.70
N PRO A 356 10.80 -9.75 8.69
CA PRO A 356 10.95 -11.21 8.66
C PRO A 356 12.42 -11.62 8.56
N MET A 357 12.79 -12.73 9.22
CA MET A 357 14.10 -13.35 9.05
C MET A 357 14.33 -13.80 7.60
N HIS A 358 13.27 -14.28 6.96
CA HIS A 358 13.27 -14.75 5.57
C HIS A 358 12.03 -14.23 4.85
N THR A 359 12.22 -13.66 3.66
CA THR A 359 11.12 -13.21 2.80
C THR A 359 10.79 -14.25 1.74
N ASP A 360 9.69 -14.04 1.02
CA ASP A 360 9.36 -14.77 -0.21
C ASP A 360 10.21 -14.35 -1.43
N ALA A 361 11.01 -13.28 -1.31
CA ALA A 361 11.81 -12.68 -2.37
C ALA A 361 13.27 -12.42 -1.93
N LYS A 362 14.16 -13.39 -2.20
CA LYS A 362 15.58 -13.34 -1.78
C LYS A 362 16.35 -12.09 -2.20
N LEU A 363 16.06 -11.56 -3.40
CA LEU A 363 16.74 -10.36 -3.89
C LEU A 363 16.39 -9.11 -3.05
N VAL A 364 15.14 -9.04 -2.59
CA VAL A 364 14.64 -7.98 -1.70
C VAL A 364 15.27 -8.12 -0.31
N GLU A 365 15.39 -9.35 0.19
CA GLU A 365 16.10 -9.64 1.45
C GLU A 365 17.55 -9.13 1.39
N TRP A 366 18.29 -9.43 0.32
CA TRP A 366 19.68 -8.96 0.17
C TRP A 366 19.80 -7.43 0.03
N ALA A 367 18.87 -6.78 -0.67
CA ALA A 367 18.85 -5.32 -0.80
C ALA A 367 18.63 -4.64 0.57
N SER A 368 17.73 -5.21 1.38
CA SER A 368 17.27 -4.65 2.64
C SER A 368 18.38 -4.52 3.69
N ILE A 369 19.28 -5.51 3.78
CA ILE A 369 20.31 -5.58 4.83
C ILE A 369 21.15 -4.30 4.90
N SER A 370 21.47 -3.69 3.74
CA SER A 370 22.25 -2.45 3.69
C SER A 370 21.54 -1.27 4.40
N TYR A 371 20.23 -1.11 4.19
CA TYR A 371 19.42 -0.07 4.83
C TYR A 371 19.22 -0.34 6.32
N VAL A 372 18.98 -1.59 6.68
CA VAL A 372 18.83 -2.02 8.08
C VAL A 372 20.05 -1.62 8.90
N MET A 373 21.25 -1.84 8.36
CA MET A 373 22.50 -1.53 9.06
C MET A 373 22.67 -0.03 9.35
N GLU A 374 22.31 0.83 8.40
CA GLU A 374 22.30 2.29 8.63
C GLU A 374 21.34 2.71 9.74
N THR A 375 20.21 2.01 9.91
CA THR A 375 19.28 2.32 11.00
C THR A 375 19.80 1.88 12.37
N ILE A 376 20.45 0.72 12.44
CA ILE A 376 21.06 0.19 13.67
C ILE A 376 22.16 1.12 14.17
N GLU A 377 23.01 1.63 13.26
CA GLU A 377 24.05 2.60 13.59
C GLU A 377 23.50 3.88 14.24
N ALA A 378 22.27 4.27 13.91
CA ALA A 378 21.57 5.41 14.50
C ALA A 378 20.79 5.08 15.79
N GLY A 379 20.81 3.83 16.25
CA GLY A 379 20.15 3.38 17.48
C GLY A 379 18.75 2.79 17.30
N VAL A 380 18.30 2.54 16.07
CA VAL A 380 17.04 1.80 15.82
C VAL A 380 17.23 0.34 16.24
N LYS A 381 16.31 -0.20 17.03
CA LYS A 381 16.32 -1.61 17.44
C LYS A 381 15.63 -2.45 16.38
N VAL A 382 16.36 -3.39 15.77
CA VAL A 382 15.83 -4.23 14.69
C VAL A 382 15.66 -5.67 15.16
N TYR A 383 14.47 -6.22 14.91
CA TYR A 383 14.08 -7.56 15.31
C TYR A 383 13.71 -8.39 14.08
N LEU A 384 14.25 -9.59 14.00
CA LEU A 384 14.00 -10.54 12.92
C LEU A 384 12.97 -11.57 13.37
N TYR A 385 11.81 -11.57 12.72
CA TYR A 385 10.71 -12.49 13.02
C TYR A 385 11.02 -13.89 12.50
N GLU A 386 11.01 -14.90 13.39
CA GLU A 386 11.35 -16.30 13.09
C GLU A 386 10.12 -17.20 12.90
N GLY A 387 8.93 -16.73 13.29
CA GLY A 387 7.67 -17.49 13.20
C GLY A 387 7.15 -17.77 11.79
N GLY A 388 7.88 -17.37 10.74
CA GLY A 388 7.48 -17.47 9.34
C GLY A 388 7.70 -16.16 8.59
N PHE A 389 6.86 -15.89 7.58
CA PHE A 389 6.88 -14.62 6.86
C PHE A 389 5.89 -13.65 7.49
N ASN A 390 6.39 -12.70 8.29
CA ASN A 390 5.60 -11.57 8.75
C ASN A 390 5.42 -10.57 7.59
N HIS A 391 4.21 -10.51 7.07
CA HIS A 391 3.75 -9.65 5.99
C HIS A 391 2.89 -8.47 6.51
N SER A 392 2.82 -8.24 7.82
CA SER A 392 2.12 -7.08 8.40
C SER A 392 2.73 -5.76 7.94
N LYS A 393 1.88 -4.74 7.82
CA LYS A 393 2.27 -3.34 7.68
C LYS A 393 1.60 -2.55 8.79
N LEU A 394 2.32 -2.42 9.89
CA LEU A 394 1.79 -1.93 11.15
C LEU A 394 2.72 -0.84 11.67
N LEU A 395 2.14 0.24 12.17
CA LEU A 395 2.85 1.28 12.89
C LEU A 395 2.06 1.63 14.17
N VAL A 396 2.76 1.81 15.29
CA VAL A 396 2.16 2.33 16.52
C VAL A 396 3.13 3.28 17.22
N SER A 397 2.62 4.39 17.74
CA SER A 397 3.41 5.44 18.37
C SER A 397 2.69 6.06 19.57
N ASP A 398 3.47 6.27 20.64
CA ASP A 398 3.11 7.04 21.83
C ASP A 398 1.75 6.68 22.48
N ASP A 399 1.40 5.39 22.48
CA ASP A 399 0.16 4.84 23.05
C ASP A 399 -1.14 5.55 22.59
N PHE A 400 -1.11 6.24 21.44
CA PHE A 400 -2.25 7.04 20.96
C PHE A 400 -2.46 6.96 19.44
N LEU A 401 -1.38 6.85 18.67
CA LEU A 401 -1.46 6.76 17.21
C LEU A 401 -1.13 5.34 16.76
N CYS A 402 -1.96 4.78 15.87
CA CYS A 402 -1.58 3.58 15.14
C CYS A 402 -2.02 3.63 13.68
N SER A 403 -1.38 2.82 12.83
CA SER A 403 -1.71 2.66 11.44
C SER A 403 -1.56 1.21 11.00
N CYS A 404 -2.48 0.75 10.16
CA CYS A 404 -2.39 -0.52 9.47
C CYS A 404 -2.98 -0.39 8.07
N GLY A 405 -2.45 -1.13 7.10
CA GLY A 405 -2.90 -1.06 5.73
C GLY A 405 -2.05 -1.91 4.80
N SER A 406 -1.93 -1.45 3.55
CA SER A 406 -1.22 -2.18 2.50
C SER A 406 0.23 -1.75 2.29
N SER A 407 0.63 -0.57 2.78
CA SER A 407 1.91 0.08 2.44
C SER A 407 3.10 -0.57 3.14
N ASN A 408 4.04 -1.14 2.38
CA ASN A 408 5.35 -1.53 2.92
C ASN A 408 6.23 -0.29 3.14
N ILE A 409 7.34 -0.48 3.86
CA ILE A 409 8.38 0.56 3.97
C ILE A 409 9.41 0.34 2.85
N ASP A 410 8.95 0.50 1.61
CA ASP A 410 9.76 0.32 0.40
C ASP A 410 9.51 1.41 -0.66
N PHE A 411 10.39 1.47 -1.67
CA PHE A 411 10.24 2.40 -2.80
C PHE A 411 8.93 2.17 -3.57
N ARG A 412 8.49 0.92 -3.72
CA ARG A 412 7.28 0.61 -4.50
C ARG A 412 6.03 1.19 -3.87
N SER A 413 5.83 0.99 -2.58
CA SER A 413 4.65 1.47 -1.84
C SER A 413 4.60 2.99 -1.82
N PHE A 414 5.76 3.65 -1.65
CA PHE A 414 5.80 5.11 -1.57
C PHE A 414 5.84 5.83 -2.93
N GLU A 415 6.39 5.22 -3.98
CA GLU A 415 6.57 5.86 -5.29
C GLU A 415 5.67 5.31 -6.41
N ASN A 416 5.33 4.02 -6.41
CA ASN A 416 4.80 3.31 -7.59
C ASN A 416 3.41 2.68 -7.42
N ASN A 417 3.07 2.20 -6.23
CA ASN A 417 1.83 1.50 -5.99
C ASN A 417 0.69 2.45 -5.60
N PHE A 418 -0.53 2.03 -5.90
CA PHE A 418 -1.70 2.53 -5.22
C PHE A 418 -1.82 1.80 -3.89
N GLU A 419 -1.80 2.55 -2.80
CA GLU A 419 -1.78 2.02 -1.44
C GLU A 419 -2.89 2.66 -0.59
N SER A 420 -3.26 2.02 0.51
CA SER A 420 -4.24 2.51 1.47
C SER A 420 -3.87 2.09 2.89
N ASN A 421 -3.85 3.06 3.80
CA ASN A 421 -3.67 2.81 5.22
C ASN A 421 -4.79 3.48 6.02
N ALA A 422 -5.25 2.80 7.07
CA ALA A 422 -6.03 3.42 8.13
C ALA A 422 -5.07 4.00 9.18
N PHE A 423 -5.33 5.22 9.62
CA PHE A 423 -4.66 5.89 10.73
C PHE A 423 -5.68 6.15 11.82
N PHE A 424 -5.41 5.68 13.04
CA PHE A 424 -6.30 5.85 14.18
C PHE A 424 -5.63 6.70 15.26
N TYR A 425 -6.43 7.57 15.86
CA TYR A 425 -6.05 8.50 16.92
C TYR A 425 -6.84 8.16 18.19
N ASP A 426 -6.56 6.99 18.74
CA ASP A 426 -7.27 6.42 19.88
C ASP A 426 -6.32 5.57 20.74
N SER A 427 -6.28 5.84 22.05
CA SER A 427 -5.37 5.12 22.95
C SER A 427 -5.71 3.65 23.13
N ALA A 428 -6.98 3.30 23.22
CA ALA A 428 -7.38 1.91 23.46
C ALA A 428 -6.97 1.03 22.28
N LEU A 429 -7.24 1.49 21.05
CA LEU A 429 -6.84 0.80 19.83
C LEU A 429 -5.31 0.82 19.65
N ALA A 430 -4.62 1.93 19.91
CA ALA A 430 -3.17 1.98 19.83
C ALA A 430 -2.50 0.99 20.80
N LEU A 431 -3.01 0.85 22.03
CA LEU A 431 -2.52 -0.14 22.99
C LEU A 431 -2.79 -1.58 22.55
N ARG A 432 -3.95 -1.87 21.94
CA ARG A 432 -4.20 -3.19 21.32
C ARG A 432 -3.22 -3.46 20.19
N MET A 433 -2.95 -2.48 19.32
CA MET A 433 -1.99 -2.61 18.23
C MET A 433 -0.55 -2.78 18.73
N LYS A 434 -0.18 -2.08 19.81
CA LYS A 434 1.09 -2.27 20.51
C LYS A 434 1.21 -3.68 21.07
N LYS A 435 0.13 -4.21 21.65
CA LYS A 435 0.11 -5.59 22.14
C LYS A 435 0.38 -6.58 21.00
N VAL A 436 -0.22 -6.40 19.83
CA VAL A 436 0.06 -7.22 18.65
C VAL A 436 1.56 -7.23 18.33
N PHE A 437 2.18 -6.05 18.23
CA PHE A 437 3.63 -5.95 17.99
C PHE A 437 4.46 -6.65 19.07
N LEU A 438 4.09 -6.49 20.35
CA LEU A 438 4.81 -7.11 21.47
C LEU A 438 4.62 -8.62 21.54
N ASP A 439 3.49 -9.14 21.07
CA ASP A 439 3.24 -10.57 20.97
C ASP A 439 4.07 -11.17 19.83
N ASP A 440 4.12 -10.51 18.66
CA ASP A 440 4.98 -10.93 17.55
C ASP A 440 6.48 -10.85 17.91
N LEU A 441 6.86 -9.86 18.74
CA LEU A 441 8.24 -9.70 19.24
C LEU A 441 8.74 -10.91 20.04
N GLN A 442 7.84 -11.70 20.65
CA GLN A 442 8.21 -12.92 21.37
C GLN A 442 8.73 -14.02 20.43
N GLN A 443 8.42 -13.93 19.14
CA GLN A 443 8.91 -14.84 18.09
C GLN A 443 10.08 -14.25 17.30
N CYS A 444 10.74 -13.23 17.84
CA CYS A 444 11.84 -12.55 17.17
C CYS A 444 13.18 -12.78 17.85
N VAL A 445 14.24 -12.68 17.04
CA VAL A 445 15.62 -12.48 17.52
C VAL A 445 16.08 -11.05 17.22
N PRO A 446 16.70 -10.36 18.19
CA PRO A 446 17.42 -9.11 17.89
C PRO A 446 18.49 -9.36 16.82
N ILE A 447 18.58 -8.48 15.83
CA ILE A 447 19.53 -8.65 14.71
C ILE A 447 20.98 -8.75 15.16
N GLU A 448 21.33 -8.11 16.29
CA GLU A 448 22.68 -8.11 16.86
C GLU A 448 23.13 -9.51 17.27
N LYS A 449 22.19 -10.41 17.59
CA LYS A 449 22.48 -11.81 17.90
C LYS A 449 22.74 -12.67 16.66
N VAL A 450 22.42 -12.18 15.47
CA VAL A 450 22.57 -12.93 14.21
C VAL A 450 23.95 -12.65 13.61
N ARG A 451 24.96 -13.42 14.07
CA ARG A 451 26.37 -13.23 13.70
C ARG A 451 26.62 -13.10 12.19
N ARG A 452 25.92 -13.88 11.36
CA ARG A 452 26.05 -13.85 9.89
C ARG A 452 25.71 -12.49 9.27
N LEU A 453 24.80 -11.74 9.89
CA LEU A 453 24.40 -10.40 9.42
C LEU A 453 25.32 -9.32 10.00
N MET A 454 25.78 -9.48 11.24
CA MET A 454 26.71 -8.52 11.85
C MET A 454 28.14 -8.61 11.30
N HIS A 455 28.62 -9.82 10.99
CA HIS A 455 30.00 -10.07 10.54
C HIS A 455 30.01 -10.64 9.12
N ARG A 456 29.72 -9.78 8.14
CA ARG A 456 29.64 -10.16 6.72
C ARG A 456 31.00 -10.04 6.01
N PRO A 457 31.42 -11.05 5.24
CA PRO A 457 32.61 -10.96 4.38
C PRO A 457 32.54 -9.77 3.41
N PHE A 458 33.69 -9.21 3.02
CA PHE A 458 33.75 -8.07 2.10
C PHE A 458 32.96 -8.31 0.81
N LEU A 459 33.11 -9.48 0.19
CA LEU A 459 32.41 -9.81 -1.07
C LEU A 459 30.88 -9.82 -0.91
N LEU A 460 30.37 -10.26 0.25
CA LEU A 460 28.94 -10.23 0.52
C LEU A 460 28.44 -8.79 0.68
N ARG A 461 29.17 -7.96 1.43
CA ARG A 461 28.86 -6.52 1.57
C ARG A 461 28.91 -5.75 0.26
N LEU A 462 29.86 -6.09 -0.62
CA LEU A 462 29.93 -5.53 -1.96
C LEU A 462 28.71 -5.94 -2.78
N TRP A 463 28.31 -7.22 -2.72
CA TRP A 463 27.13 -7.69 -3.43
C TRP A 463 25.85 -7.01 -2.95
N GLU A 464 25.65 -6.89 -1.64
CA GLU A 464 24.51 -6.19 -1.05
C GLU A 464 24.47 -4.72 -1.50
N SER A 465 25.62 -4.04 -1.53
CA SER A 465 25.73 -2.66 -2.04
C SER A 465 25.38 -2.53 -3.52
N ILE A 466 25.74 -3.50 -4.35
CA ILE A 466 25.37 -3.51 -5.77
C ILE A 466 23.87 -3.77 -5.93
N ILE A 467 23.32 -4.76 -5.21
CA ILE A 467 21.90 -5.10 -5.24
C ILE A 467 21.05 -3.91 -4.75
N ARG A 468 21.53 -3.14 -3.77
CA ARG A 468 20.88 -1.91 -3.30
C ARG A 468 20.61 -0.92 -4.43
N LEU A 469 21.45 -0.85 -5.47
CA LEU A 469 21.21 0.03 -6.62
C LEU A 469 19.93 -0.34 -7.40
N LEU A 470 19.47 -1.58 -7.25
CA LEU A 470 18.22 -2.07 -7.84
C LEU A 470 17.00 -1.80 -6.96
N SER A 471 17.15 -1.27 -5.73
CA SER A 471 16.03 -1.05 -4.80
C SER A 471 14.85 -0.26 -5.36
N PRO A 472 15.03 0.76 -6.23
CA PRO A 472 13.90 1.44 -6.87
C PRO A 472 13.10 0.55 -7.86
N LEU A 473 13.66 -0.60 -8.24
CA LEU A 473 13.09 -1.58 -9.19
C LEU A 473 12.44 -2.77 -8.49
N LEU A 474 12.96 -3.10 -7.30
CA LEU A 474 12.49 -4.17 -6.42
C LEU A 474 11.29 -3.72 -5.62
#